data_AF-A0A4D7BZI8-F1
#
_entry.id   AF-A0A4D7BZI8-F1
#
_cell.length_a   1.000
_cell.length_b   1.000
_cell.length_c   1.000
_cell.angle_alpha   90.00
_cell.angle_beta   90.00
_cell.angle_gamma   90.00
#
_symmetry.space_group_name_H-M   'P 1'
#
loop_
_entity.id
_entity.type
_entity.pdbx_description
1 polymer ?
#
loop_
_entity_poly.entity_id
_entity_poly.type
_entity_poly.pdbx_seq_one_letter_code
_entity_poly.pdbx_strand_id
1 'polypeptide(L)'
;MCWSTRRRTPTMPSGGSSARWSRNISPVPARMRPRSLFAVGDVKQAIFGFQGTDPATFLAAEAAFGARALAANVPFTSLPLATSFRSTPAVLQVVDQVLTDLGPAALGQDAASPVHKPARLRSGGRVVLWPMVEAAQTEEADWTPDQDLMWEPDAELQLASRIAEQIKAWLEARTLLPARGRPIRPGDILLLVRSRTTIAAALIAALNAAGIPVAGHDRVKLLQETAIRDVMALLRFVLQPADDLSLAELLKSPFLGWSEDRLMCLAHARPGSLWTALQTSQDTEAAQAAAWLGQALAAADMTAPYEFLAHVLGPLQEPNGSTSDWGSRRSRPWLYCSIWR
;
A
#
# COMPACT_ATOMS: atom_id res chain seq x y z
N MET A 1 -3.27 16.80 -5.62
CA MET A 1 -3.46 18.18 -5.12
C MET A 1 -4.00 18.10 -3.70
N CYS A 2 -3.44 18.81 -2.73
CA CYS A 2 -3.83 18.69 -1.33
C CYS A 2 -4.40 20.02 -0.82
N TRP A 3 -5.67 20.03 -0.49
CA TRP A 3 -6.35 21.19 0.09
C TRP A 3 -6.31 21.09 1.61
N SER A 4 -5.47 21.91 2.24
CA SER A 4 -5.44 22.02 3.70
C SER A 4 -6.34 23.18 4.13
N THR A 5 -7.52 22.86 4.66
CA THR A 5 -8.30 23.83 5.45
C THR A 5 -8.09 23.51 6.93
N ARG A 6 -7.43 24.42 7.67
CA ARG A 6 -7.34 24.27 9.13
C ARG A 6 -8.69 24.61 9.75
N ARG A 7 -9.49 23.58 10.07
CA ARG A 7 -10.58 23.67 11.04
C ARG A 7 -10.09 23.12 12.37
N ARG A 8 -10.11 23.94 13.43
CA ARG A 8 -10.04 23.43 14.81
C ARG A 8 -11.46 23.41 15.35
N THR A 9 -12.00 22.22 15.59
CA THR A 9 -13.20 22.01 16.39
C THR A 9 -12.81 22.04 17.88
N PRO A 10 -13.52 22.78 18.74
CA PRO A 10 -13.29 22.73 20.18
C PRO A 10 -14.06 21.53 20.77
N THR A 11 -13.34 20.50 21.19
CA THR A 11 -13.89 19.44 22.06
C THR A 11 -13.81 19.90 23.51
N MET A 12 -14.96 19.98 24.19
CA MET A 12 -15.00 20.13 25.66
C MET A 12 -14.69 18.78 26.32
N PRO A 13 -13.85 18.74 27.38
CA PRO A 13 -13.83 17.63 28.32
C PRO A 13 -14.61 17.97 29.59
N SER A 14 -15.50 17.06 29.97
CA SER A 14 -16.17 17.01 31.27
C SER A 14 -15.23 16.48 32.37
N GLY A 15 -15.14 17.23 33.47
CA GLY A 15 -14.98 16.78 34.87
C GLY A 15 -13.78 15.90 35.28
N GLY A 16 -12.98 16.38 36.25
CA GLY A 16 -12.14 15.50 37.10
C GLY A 16 -10.86 16.10 37.70
N SER A 17 -10.98 16.76 38.85
CA SER A 17 -10.03 16.97 39.96
C SER A 17 -8.51 17.13 39.77
N SER A 18 -8.03 18.30 40.26
CA SER A 18 -6.83 18.57 41.07
C SER A 18 -5.41 18.31 40.52
N ALA A 19 -4.76 19.37 40.03
CA ALA A 19 -3.42 19.77 40.49
C ALA A 19 -3.13 21.22 40.04
N ARG A 20 -2.70 22.03 41.00
CA ARG A 20 -2.48 23.47 40.91
C ARG A 20 -1.14 23.76 40.21
N TRP A 21 -1.18 24.40 39.03
CA TRP A 21 -0.04 25.15 38.48
C TRP A 21 -0.50 26.57 38.16
N SER A 22 -0.02 27.52 38.95
CA SER A 22 -0.17 28.95 38.74
C SER A 22 0.48 29.36 37.42
N ARG A 23 -0.35 29.69 36.43
CA ARG A 23 0.00 30.66 35.39
C ARG A 23 -1.18 31.61 35.29
N ASN A 24 -0.94 32.88 35.60
CA ASN A 24 -1.79 33.98 35.14
C ASN A 24 -1.78 33.94 33.61
N ILE A 25 -2.69 33.17 33.03
CA ILE A 25 -3.07 33.28 31.63
C ILE A 25 -4.40 34.02 31.69
N SER A 26 -4.33 35.35 31.66
CA SER A 26 -5.47 36.12 31.15
C SER A 26 -5.85 35.49 29.81
N PRO A 27 -7.12 35.14 29.56
CA PRO A 27 -7.53 34.66 28.25
C PRO A 27 -7.30 35.82 27.28
N VAL A 28 -6.18 35.78 26.58
CA VAL A 28 -5.99 36.61 25.39
C VAL A 28 -7.13 36.20 24.47
N PRO A 29 -8.09 37.09 24.14
CA PRO A 29 -9.17 36.73 23.24
C PRO A 29 -8.51 36.16 21.99
N ALA A 30 -9.03 35.02 21.51
CA ALA A 30 -8.58 34.43 20.27
C ALA A 30 -8.64 35.53 19.21
N ARG A 31 -7.48 36.14 18.89
CA ARG A 31 -7.38 37.15 17.84
C ARG A 31 -8.04 36.53 16.64
N MET A 32 -9.13 37.11 16.15
CA MET A 32 -9.78 36.70 14.92
C MET A 32 -8.78 36.91 13.78
N ARG A 33 -7.90 35.92 13.59
CA ARG A 33 -6.96 35.93 12.48
C ARG A 33 -7.81 35.71 11.23
N PRO A 34 -7.64 36.55 10.20
CA PRO A 34 -8.35 36.35 8.94
C PRO A 34 -8.07 34.94 8.43
N ARG A 35 -9.09 34.27 7.90
CA ARG A 35 -8.94 32.96 7.27
C ARG A 35 -8.04 33.13 6.05
N SER A 36 -7.00 32.31 5.94
CA SER A 36 -6.10 32.29 4.78
C SER A 36 -6.31 31.02 3.97
N LEU A 37 -6.11 31.14 2.67
CA LEU A 37 -6.07 30.02 1.73
C LEU A 37 -4.66 29.98 1.13
N PHE A 38 -4.06 28.80 1.14
CA PHE A 38 -2.80 28.54 0.46
C PHE A 38 -2.92 27.20 -0.27
N ALA A 39 -2.71 27.21 -1.57
CA ALA A 39 -2.81 26.05 -2.43
C ALA A 39 -1.53 25.91 -3.26
N VAL A 40 -1.10 24.67 -3.47
CA VAL A 40 0.05 24.34 -4.32
C VAL A 40 -0.37 23.18 -5.22
N GLY A 41 -0.08 23.29 -6.50
CA GLY A 41 -0.41 22.29 -7.50
C GLY A 41 0.51 22.41 -8.71
N ASP A 42 0.57 21.33 -9.48
CA ASP A 42 1.19 21.31 -10.79
C ASP A 42 0.26 20.53 -11.72
N VAL A 43 -0.26 21.21 -12.74
CA VAL A 43 -1.16 20.60 -13.73
C VAL A 43 -0.46 19.46 -14.47
N LYS A 44 0.85 19.60 -14.74
CA LYS A 44 1.65 18.57 -15.42
C LYS A 44 1.75 17.26 -14.64
N GLN A 45 1.47 17.29 -13.34
CA GLN A 45 1.55 16.14 -12.44
C GLN A 45 0.17 15.60 -12.05
N ALA A 46 -0.90 16.02 -12.73
CA ALA A 46 -2.25 15.54 -12.48
C ALA A 46 -2.46 14.11 -13.05
N ILE A 47 -1.84 13.12 -12.42
CA ILE A 47 -1.84 11.71 -12.89
C ILE A 47 -2.94 10.83 -12.26
N PHE A 48 -3.80 11.40 -11.40
CA PHE A 48 -4.87 10.69 -10.69
C PHE A 48 -6.27 10.92 -11.29
N GLY A 49 -6.35 11.10 -12.62
CA GLY A 49 -7.62 11.31 -13.33
C GLY A 49 -8.64 10.18 -13.11
N PHE A 50 -8.16 8.94 -12.95
CA PHE A 50 -9.00 7.77 -12.64
C PHE A 50 -9.69 7.85 -11.27
N GLN A 51 -9.22 8.72 -10.36
CA GLN A 51 -9.87 9.00 -9.07
C GLN A 51 -10.69 10.30 -9.11
N GLY A 52 -10.94 10.85 -10.30
CA GLY A 52 -11.68 12.10 -10.49
C GLY A 52 -10.85 13.36 -10.26
N THR A 53 -9.51 13.30 -10.30
CA THR A 53 -8.70 14.53 -10.31
C THR A 53 -8.81 15.20 -11.67
N ASP A 54 -9.31 16.43 -11.68
CA ASP A 54 -9.43 17.25 -12.89
C ASP A 54 -8.61 18.55 -12.76
N PRO A 55 -7.62 18.78 -13.65
CA PRO A 55 -6.87 20.04 -13.72
C PRO A 55 -7.74 21.29 -13.90
N ALA A 56 -8.84 21.19 -14.65
CA ALA A 56 -9.71 22.33 -14.91
C ALA A 56 -10.37 22.81 -13.62
N THR A 57 -10.71 21.90 -12.71
CA THR A 57 -11.21 22.23 -11.36
C THR A 57 -10.21 23.05 -10.54
N PHE A 58 -8.90 22.79 -10.66
CA PHE A 58 -7.88 23.58 -9.97
C PHE A 58 -7.81 25.02 -10.50
N LEU A 59 -7.80 25.17 -11.82
CA LEU A 59 -7.79 26.48 -12.49
C LEU A 59 -9.08 27.28 -12.22
N ALA A 60 -10.24 26.61 -12.26
CA ALA A 60 -11.52 27.22 -11.93
C ALA A 60 -11.57 27.68 -10.47
N ALA A 61 -11.00 26.90 -9.54
CA ALA A 61 -10.91 27.29 -8.15
C ALA A 61 -9.97 28.49 -7.96
N GLU A 62 -8.81 28.53 -8.62
CA GLU A 62 -7.91 29.68 -8.59
C GLU A 62 -8.62 30.96 -9.05
N ALA A 63 -9.33 30.91 -10.18
CA ALA A 63 -10.11 32.03 -10.69
C ALA A 63 -11.22 32.47 -9.72
N ALA A 64 -11.99 31.51 -9.17
CA ALA A 64 -13.07 31.79 -8.24
C ALA A 64 -12.57 32.41 -6.92
N PHE A 65 -11.46 31.91 -6.37
CA PHE A 65 -10.84 32.48 -5.17
C PHE A 65 -10.20 33.83 -5.43
N GLY A 66 -9.59 34.03 -6.61
CA GLY A 66 -9.09 35.33 -7.05
C GLY A 66 -10.21 36.39 -7.12
N ALA A 67 -11.35 36.06 -7.72
CA ALA A 67 -12.51 36.95 -7.78
C ALA A 67 -13.07 37.30 -6.39
N ARG A 68 -13.14 36.32 -5.48
CA ARG A 68 -13.58 36.54 -4.09
C ARG A 68 -12.60 37.40 -3.30
N ALA A 69 -11.30 37.20 -3.47
CA ALA A 69 -10.29 38.00 -2.81
C ALA A 69 -10.34 39.45 -3.29
N LEU A 70 -10.51 39.67 -4.60
CA LEU A 70 -10.72 40.99 -5.18
C LEU A 70 -11.97 41.68 -4.59
N ALA A 71 -13.10 40.97 -4.55
CA ALA A 71 -14.34 41.49 -3.97
C ALA A 71 -14.24 41.83 -2.47
N ALA A 72 -13.39 41.11 -1.74
CA ALA A 72 -13.12 41.34 -0.33
C ALA A 72 -11.96 42.34 -0.08
N ASN A 73 -11.36 42.90 -1.13
CA ASN A 73 -10.18 43.75 -1.09
C ASN A 73 -8.99 43.12 -0.32
N VAL A 74 -8.81 41.81 -0.50
CA VAL A 74 -7.72 41.01 0.08
C VAL A 74 -6.73 40.64 -1.04
N PRO A 75 -5.41 40.71 -0.79
CA PRO A 75 -4.42 40.32 -1.80
C PRO A 75 -4.55 38.83 -2.14
N PHE A 76 -4.56 38.55 -3.45
CA PHE A 76 -4.44 37.20 -4.00
C PHE A 76 -3.21 37.16 -4.90
N THR A 77 -2.28 36.25 -4.61
CA THR A 77 -1.01 36.17 -5.33
C THR A 77 -0.83 34.77 -5.89
N SER A 78 -0.75 34.68 -7.22
CA SER A 78 -0.29 33.49 -7.91
C SER A 78 1.22 33.60 -8.11
N LEU A 79 1.97 32.59 -7.64
CA LEU A 79 3.43 32.58 -7.68
C LEU A 79 3.92 31.41 -8.54
N PRO A 80 4.41 31.67 -9.76
CA PRO A 80 4.98 30.61 -10.59
C PRO A 80 6.34 30.17 -10.04
N LEU A 81 6.49 28.86 -9.80
CA LEU A 81 7.74 28.25 -9.35
C LEU A 81 8.43 27.55 -10.52
N ALA A 82 9.13 28.32 -11.35
CA ALA A 82 9.83 27.78 -12.53
C ALA A 82 11.17 27.11 -12.20
N THR A 83 11.77 27.40 -11.03
CA THR A 83 13.10 26.91 -10.68
C THR A 83 13.08 25.49 -10.12
N SER A 84 13.74 24.56 -10.80
CA SER A 84 13.93 23.19 -10.32
C SER A 84 15.25 23.05 -9.56
N PHE A 85 15.14 22.62 -8.30
CA PHE A 85 16.28 22.28 -7.44
C PHE A 85 16.59 20.78 -7.40
N ARG A 86 15.75 19.96 -8.06
CA ARG A 86 15.81 18.50 -7.99
C ARG A 86 16.64 17.91 -9.13
N SER A 87 16.44 18.41 -10.34
CA SER A 87 16.97 17.80 -11.57
C SER A 87 18.12 18.59 -12.17
N THR A 88 18.93 17.92 -13.00
CA THR A 88 20.02 18.53 -13.77
C THR A 88 19.50 19.14 -15.07
N PRO A 89 20.26 20.06 -15.72
CA PRO A 89 19.86 20.65 -16.99
C PRO A 89 19.49 19.61 -18.07
N ALA A 90 20.26 18.53 -18.18
CA ALA A 90 20.02 17.48 -19.18
C ALA A 90 18.63 16.82 -19.05
N VAL A 91 18.19 16.55 -17.81
CA VAL A 91 16.86 15.96 -17.58
C VAL A 91 15.76 16.98 -17.88
N LEU A 92 15.93 18.23 -17.44
CA LEU A 92 14.93 19.28 -17.68
C LEU A 92 14.75 19.58 -19.16
N GLN A 93 15.84 19.62 -19.94
CA GLN A 93 15.78 19.83 -21.39
C GLN A 93 14.93 18.78 -22.10
N VAL A 94 15.13 17.50 -21.77
CA VAL A 94 14.32 16.42 -22.36
C VAL A 94 12.86 16.54 -21.95
N VAL A 95 12.58 16.82 -20.67
CA VAL A 95 11.20 16.99 -20.19
C VAL A 95 10.53 18.17 -20.89
N ASP A 96 11.20 19.32 -20.99
CA ASP A 96 10.66 20.51 -21.64
C ASP A 96 10.40 20.26 -23.14
N GLN A 97 11.31 19.57 -23.84
CA GLN A 97 11.10 19.21 -25.23
C GLN A 97 9.89 18.29 -25.42
N VAL A 98 9.75 17.25 -24.58
CA VAL A 98 8.59 16.34 -24.63
C VAL A 98 7.28 17.10 -24.40
N LEU A 99 7.26 18.04 -23.44
CA LEU A 99 6.07 18.86 -23.18
C LEU A 99 5.76 19.81 -24.34
N THR A 100 6.78 20.36 -24.99
CA THR A 100 6.61 21.18 -26.21
C THR A 100 6.02 20.36 -27.35
N ASP A 101 6.55 19.16 -27.59
CA ASP A 101 6.11 18.28 -28.68
C ASP A 101 4.66 17.77 -28.47
N LEU A 102 4.28 17.46 -27.22
CA LEU A 102 2.91 17.06 -26.87
C LEU A 102 1.91 18.22 -27.00
N GLY A 103 2.35 19.45 -26.72
CA GLY A 103 1.51 20.64 -26.70
C GLY A 103 0.60 20.75 -25.46
N PRO A 104 0.03 21.94 -25.21
CA PRO A 104 -0.72 22.22 -24.00
C PRO A 104 -2.05 21.47 -23.91
N ALA A 105 -2.70 21.21 -25.05
CA ALA A 105 -3.98 20.50 -25.12
C ALA A 105 -3.87 19.05 -24.59
N ALA A 106 -2.76 18.35 -24.88
CA ALA A 106 -2.52 17.00 -24.39
C ALA A 106 -2.39 16.94 -22.85
N LEU A 107 -2.10 18.08 -22.21
CA LEU A 107 -1.98 18.24 -20.77
C LEU A 107 -3.22 18.87 -20.12
N GLY A 108 -4.30 19.07 -20.89
CA GLY A 108 -5.51 19.74 -20.43
C GLY A 108 -5.29 21.22 -20.09
N GLN A 109 -4.40 21.90 -20.81
CA GLN A 109 -4.07 23.31 -20.64
C GLN A 109 -4.36 24.11 -21.92
N ASP A 110 -4.74 25.38 -21.76
CA ASP A 110 -4.95 26.31 -22.88
C ASP A 110 -3.65 27.00 -23.33
N ALA A 111 -2.63 27.03 -22.47
CA ALA A 111 -1.36 27.70 -22.71
C ALA A 111 -0.18 26.77 -22.41
N ALA A 112 0.96 27.06 -23.07
CA ALA A 112 2.19 26.33 -22.84
C ALA A 112 2.66 26.48 -21.38
N SER A 113 3.12 25.38 -20.79
CA SER A 113 3.72 25.40 -19.46
C SER A 113 5.03 26.19 -19.45
N PRO A 114 5.35 26.90 -18.35
CA PRO A 114 6.63 27.59 -18.23
C PRO A 114 7.83 26.63 -18.31
N VAL A 115 8.87 27.04 -19.03
CA VAL A 115 10.13 26.30 -19.16
C VAL A 115 10.82 26.20 -17.80
N HIS A 116 11.33 25.01 -17.46
CA HIS A 116 11.99 24.80 -16.18
C HIS A 116 13.36 25.48 -16.14
N LYS A 117 13.67 26.15 -15.03
CA LYS A 117 14.98 26.77 -14.77
C LYS A 117 15.80 25.87 -13.84
N PRO A 118 16.91 25.26 -14.29
CA PRO A 118 17.77 24.48 -13.40
C PRO A 118 18.49 25.37 -12.40
N ALA A 119 18.37 25.09 -11.10
CA ALA A 119 19.24 25.70 -10.09
C ALA A 119 20.66 25.10 -10.12
N ARG A 120 20.80 23.86 -10.63
CA ARG A 120 22.04 23.07 -10.64
C ARG A 120 22.80 23.19 -11.96
N LEU A 121 23.08 24.41 -12.43
CA LEU A 121 23.65 24.67 -13.76
C LEU A 121 24.96 23.92 -14.06
N ARG A 122 25.79 23.68 -13.05
CA ARG A 122 27.09 22.99 -13.19
C ARG A 122 27.03 21.48 -12.92
N SER A 123 25.86 20.93 -12.64
CA SER A 123 25.72 19.48 -12.40
C SER A 123 25.63 18.73 -13.73
N GLY A 124 26.55 17.80 -13.94
CA GLY A 124 26.48 16.87 -15.07
C GLY A 124 25.27 15.94 -14.97
N GLY A 125 24.76 15.53 -16.12
CA GLY A 125 23.66 14.57 -16.24
C GLY A 125 23.60 14.05 -17.67
N ARG A 126 23.01 12.87 -17.84
CA ARG A 126 22.85 12.23 -19.14
C ARG A 126 21.49 11.55 -19.18
N VAL A 127 20.77 11.74 -20.28
CA VAL A 127 19.57 10.98 -20.61
C VAL A 127 19.95 10.07 -21.78
N VAL A 128 19.67 8.78 -21.65
CA VAL A 128 19.99 7.78 -22.68
C VAL A 128 18.70 7.06 -23.02
N LEU A 129 18.36 7.03 -24.31
CA LEU A 129 17.34 6.15 -24.84
C LEU A 129 18.02 4.85 -25.26
N TRP A 130 17.58 3.73 -24.71
CA TRP A 130 18.08 2.42 -25.10
C TRP A 130 17.35 1.91 -26.34
N PRO A 131 18.01 1.09 -27.19
CA PRO A 131 17.34 0.42 -28.29
C PRO A 131 16.18 -0.42 -27.77
N MET A 132 15.12 -0.52 -28.58
CA MET A 132 14.00 -1.40 -28.28
C MET A 132 14.49 -2.86 -28.27
N VAL A 133 13.99 -3.63 -27.30
CA VAL A 133 14.21 -5.09 -27.27
C VAL A 133 13.06 -5.71 -28.05
N GLU A 134 13.36 -6.33 -29.18
CA GLU A 134 12.38 -7.04 -29.99
C GLU A 134 12.10 -8.41 -29.34
N ALA A 135 10.83 -8.82 -29.32
CA ALA A 135 10.49 -10.18 -28.94
C ALA A 135 11.03 -11.14 -30.02
N ALA A 136 11.64 -12.26 -29.61
CA ALA A 136 11.99 -13.30 -30.56
C ALA A 136 10.71 -13.73 -31.31
N GLN A 137 10.79 -13.74 -32.64
CA GLN A 137 9.76 -14.40 -33.45
C GLN A 137 9.92 -15.89 -33.19
N THR A 138 8.99 -16.47 -32.43
CA THR A 138 8.92 -17.93 -32.33
C THR A 138 8.54 -18.42 -33.73
N GLU A 139 9.47 -19.06 -34.44
CA GLU A 139 9.09 -19.90 -35.58
C GLU A 139 8.03 -20.89 -35.09
N GLU A 140 6.95 -21.05 -35.85
CA GLU A 140 5.85 -21.96 -35.52
C GLU A 140 6.40 -23.39 -35.32
N ALA A 141 6.75 -23.72 -34.08
CA ALA A 141 7.12 -25.06 -33.70
C ALA A 141 5.84 -25.90 -33.69
N ASP A 142 5.89 -27.04 -34.37
CA ASP A 142 4.81 -28.04 -34.46
C ASP A 142 4.09 -28.21 -33.12
N TRP A 143 2.80 -27.94 -33.13
CA TRP A 143 1.94 -27.91 -31.94
C TRP A 143 1.89 -29.30 -31.30
N THR A 144 2.55 -29.49 -30.14
CA THR A 144 2.36 -30.65 -29.27
C THR A 144 1.49 -30.27 -28.06
N PRO A 145 0.49 -31.08 -27.64
CA PRO A 145 -0.52 -30.67 -26.65
C PRO A 145 -0.01 -30.51 -25.19
N ASP A 146 1.26 -30.80 -24.92
CA ASP A 146 1.84 -30.78 -23.55
C ASP A 146 2.69 -29.54 -23.25
N GLN A 147 2.70 -28.53 -24.13
CA GLN A 147 3.38 -27.27 -23.86
C GLN A 147 2.37 -26.20 -23.43
N ASP A 148 2.26 -26.01 -22.12
CA ASP A 148 1.66 -24.80 -21.55
C ASP A 148 2.32 -23.58 -22.22
N LEU A 149 1.52 -22.89 -23.03
CA LEU A 149 1.90 -21.70 -23.80
C LEU A 149 2.32 -20.57 -22.84
N MET A 150 3.60 -20.56 -22.45
CA MET A 150 4.29 -19.40 -21.87
C MET A 150 4.56 -18.39 -22.99
N TRP A 151 3.51 -17.74 -23.46
CA TRP A 151 3.59 -16.69 -24.48
C TRP A 151 4.01 -15.36 -23.83
N GLU A 152 4.95 -14.63 -24.45
CA GLU A 152 5.43 -13.25 -24.11
C GLU A 152 6.50 -12.97 -23.02
N PRO A 153 7.19 -13.92 -22.35
CA PRO A 153 8.21 -13.54 -21.36
C PRO A 153 9.56 -13.09 -21.95
N ASP A 154 9.85 -13.30 -23.24
CA ASP A 154 11.22 -13.18 -23.75
C ASP A 154 11.76 -11.74 -23.80
N ALA A 155 11.05 -10.79 -24.43
CA ALA A 155 11.53 -9.41 -24.53
C ALA A 155 11.65 -8.71 -23.16
N GLU A 156 10.69 -8.95 -22.26
CA GLU A 156 10.68 -8.38 -20.91
C GLU A 156 11.78 -8.96 -20.03
N LEU A 157 12.03 -10.28 -20.11
CA LEU A 157 13.15 -10.93 -19.42
C LEU A 157 14.50 -10.44 -19.95
N GLN A 158 14.65 -10.29 -21.27
CA GLN A 158 15.87 -9.76 -21.88
C GLN A 158 16.11 -8.31 -21.44
N LEU A 159 15.08 -7.46 -21.47
CA LEU A 159 15.18 -6.08 -21.00
C LEU A 159 15.57 -6.03 -19.52
N ALA A 160 14.92 -6.84 -18.68
CA ALA A 160 15.21 -6.92 -17.26
C ALA A 160 16.65 -7.35 -16.98
N SER A 161 17.15 -8.33 -17.73
CA SER A 161 18.53 -8.82 -17.63
C SER A 161 19.53 -7.73 -18.03
N ARG A 162 19.32 -7.05 -19.15
CA ARG A 162 20.18 -5.92 -19.59
C ARG A 162 20.23 -4.79 -18.56
N ILE A 163 19.09 -4.47 -17.94
CA ILE A 163 19.02 -3.46 -16.88
C ILE A 163 19.82 -3.91 -15.65
N ALA A 164 19.65 -5.16 -15.21
CA ALA A 164 20.37 -5.71 -14.07
C ALA A 164 21.89 -5.73 -14.31
N GLU A 165 22.33 -6.16 -15.49
CA GLU A 165 23.74 -6.15 -15.91
C GLU A 165 24.34 -4.75 -15.90
N GLN A 166 23.62 -3.75 -16.45
CA GLN A 166 24.09 -2.37 -16.43
C GLN A 166 24.23 -1.83 -15.01
N ILE A 167 23.26 -2.10 -14.14
CA ILE A 167 23.31 -1.67 -12.74
C ILE A 167 24.48 -2.34 -12.03
N LYS A 168 24.66 -3.66 -12.22
CA LYS A 168 25.79 -4.41 -11.69
C LYS A 168 27.12 -3.80 -12.12
N ALA A 169 27.27 -3.49 -13.41
CA ALA A 169 28.46 -2.83 -13.95
C ALA A 169 28.74 -1.48 -13.27
N TRP A 170 27.71 -0.66 -13.01
CA TRP A 170 27.92 0.61 -12.28
C TRP A 170 28.37 0.42 -10.84
N LEU A 171 27.81 -0.59 -10.15
CA LEU A 171 28.13 -0.91 -8.76
C LEU A 171 29.54 -1.47 -8.62
N GLU A 172 29.91 -2.42 -9.48
CA GLU A 172 31.25 -3.04 -9.51
C GLU A 172 32.33 -2.03 -9.88
N ALA A 173 32.08 -1.19 -10.90
CA ALA A 173 33.00 -0.12 -11.28
C ALA A 173 33.07 1.02 -10.25
N ARG A 174 32.28 0.97 -9.16
CA ARG A 174 32.16 2.03 -8.15
C ARG A 174 31.94 3.41 -8.77
N THR A 175 31.10 3.45 -9.80
CA THR A 175 30.85 4.66 -10.60
C THR A 175 30.51 5.83 -9.69
N LEU A 176 31.23 6.95 -9.83
CA LEU A 176 31.04 8.12 -8.97
C LEU A 176 29.67 8.76 -9.23
N LEU A 177 28.94 9.08 -8.16
CA LEU A 177 27.74 9.92 -8.21
C LEU A 177 28.13 11.36 -7.80
N PRO A 178 28.36 12.30 -8.75
CA PRO A 178 28.90 13.62 -8.43
C PRO A 178 28.04 14.40 -7.43
N ALA A 179 26.71 14.23 -7.52
CA ALA A 179 25.76 14.91 -6.64
C ALA A 179 25.90 14.54 -5.15
N ARG A 180 26.51 13.39 -4.83
CA ARG A 180 26.73 12.94 -3.44
C ARG A 180 28.22 12.77 -3.09
N GLY A 181 29.13 13.02 -4.03
CA GLY A 181 30.57 12.87 -3.82
C GLY A 181 31.02 11.46 -3.42
N ARG A 182 30.24 10.43 -3.77
CA ARG A 182 30.52 9.03 -3.43
C ARG A 182 30.09 8.09 -4.56
N PRO A 183 30.59 6.84 -4.61
CA PRO A 183 30.10 5.84 -5.53
C PRO A 183 28.58 5.63 -5.42
N ILE A 184 27.96 5.29 -6.55
CA ILE A 184 26.55 4.89 -6.63
C ILE A 184 26.31 3.68 -5.73
N ARG A 185 25.16 3.68 -5.03
CA ARG A 185 24.67 2.54 -4.25
C ARG A 185 23.31 2.11 -4.80
N PRO A 186 22.84 0.87 -4.53
CA PRO A 186 21.53 0.40 -5.00
C PRO A 186 20.38 1.37 -4.66
N GLY A 187 20.37 1.95 -3.46
CA GLY A 187 19.35 2.93 -3.05
C GLY A 187 19.41 4.30 -3.74
N ASP A 188 20.37 4.54 -4.64
CA ASP A 188 20.41 5.73 -5.50
C ASP A 188 19.72 5.49 -6.86
N ILE A 189 19.27 4.26 -7.15
CA ILE A 189 18.68 3.85 -8.43
C ILE A 189 17.18 3.60 -8.24
N LEU A 190 16.36 4.17 -9.11
CA LEU A 190 14.91 3.99 -9.11
C LEU A 190 14.46 3.50 -10.49
N LEU A 191 13.76 2.37 -10.52
CA LEU A 191 13.14 1.82 -11.72
C LEU A 191 11.65 2.19 -11.71
N LEU A 192 11.20 2.90 -12.74
CA LEU A 192 9.80 3.31 -12.91
C LEU A 192 9.18 2.51 -14.05
N VAL A 193 8.10 1.79 -13.74
CA VAL A 193 7.31 1.03 -14.72
C VAL A 193 5.87 1.55 -14.72
N ARG A 194 5.21 1.51 -15.88
CA ARG A 194 3.83 2.03 -16.03
C ARG A 194 2.81 1.20 -15.25
N SER A 195 2.97 -0.12 -15.24
CA SER A 195 2.09 -1.05 -14.53
C SER A 195 2.92 -2.09 -13.78
N ARG A 196 2.36 -2.65 -12.70
CA ARG A 196 2.97 -3.74 -11.93
C ARG A 196 2.69 -5.09 -12.61
N THR A 197 3.09 -5.20 -13.86
CA THR A 197 2.92 -6.38 -14.72
C THR A 197 4.10 -7.33 -14.57
N THR A 198 4.15 -8.32 -15.46
CA THR A 198 5.23 -9.29 -15.70
C THR A 198 6.63 -8.68 -15.67
N ILE A 199 6.85 -7.51 -16.30
CA ILE A 199 8.16 -6.82 -16.28
C ILE A 199 8.67 -6.49 -14.87
N ALA A 200 7.78 -6.16 -13.92
CA ALA A 200 8.20 -5.84 -12.56
C ALA A 200 8.73 -7.09 -11.84
N ALA A 201 8.08 -8.24 -12.03
CA ALA A 201 8.55 -9.52 -11.51
C ALA A 201 9.88 -9.94 -12.18
N ALA A 202 9.98 -9.78 -13.51
CA ALA A 202 11.20 -10.05 -14.26
C ALA A 202 12.39 -9.21 -13.76
N LEU A 203 12.19 -7.90 -13.53
CA LEU A 203 13.21 -7.00 -12.99
C LEU A 203 13.69 -7.45 -11.60
N ILE A 204 12.76 -7.80 -10.70
CA ILE A 204 13.11 -8.26 -9.36
C ILE A 204 13.92 -9.57 -9.44
N ALA A 205 13.47 -10.53 -10.25
CA ALA A 205 14.16 -11.79 -10.44
C ALA A 205 15.59 -11.57 -10.98
N ALA A 206 15.75 -10.75 -12.02
CA ALA A 206 17.04 -10.44 -12.62
C ALA A 206 17.99 -9.72 -11.64
N LEU A 207 17.48 -8.75 -10.87
CA LEU A 207 18.28 -8.04 -9.87
C LEU A 207 18.70 -8.93 -8.70
N ASN A 208 17.81 -9.81 -8.24
CA ASN A 208 18.12 -10.80 -7.21
C ASN A 208 19.17 -11.81 -7.70
N ALA A 209 19.04 -12.30 -8.93
CA ALA A 209 20.03 -13.19 -9.55
C ALA A 209 21.40 -12.51 -9.69
N ALA A 210 21.42 -11.20 -9.92
CA ALA A 210 22.63 -10.38 -9.95
C ALA A 210 23.18 -10.00 -8.55
N GLY A 211 22.52 -10.40 -7.46
CA GLY A 211 22.92 -10.08 -6.08
C GLY A 211 22.69 -8.61 -5.69
N ILE A 212 21.82 -7.88 -6.40
CA ILE A 212 21.54 -6.47 -6.16
C ILE A 212 20.32 -6.35 -5.22
N PRO A 213 20.44 -5.66 -4.07
CA PRO A 213 19.31 -5.51 -3.15
C PRO A 213 18.25 -4.57 -3.74
N VAL A 214 17.00 -5.04 -3.77
CA VAL A 214 15.84 -4.29 -4.30
C VAL A 214 14.85 -3.96 -3.19
N ALA A 215 14.61 -2.67 -2.97
CA ALA A 215 13.52 -2.21 -2.11
C ALA A 215 12.25 -2.12 -2.95
N GLY A 216 11.39 -3.15 -2.93
CA GLY A 216 10.22 -3.14 -3.81
C GLY A 216 9.15 -4.21 -3.60
N HIS A 217 9.41 -5.26 -2.81
CA HIS A 217 8.43 -6.32 -2.57
C HIS A 217 8.14 -6.58 -1.08
N ASP A 218 8.91 -6.01 -0.14
CA ASP A 218 8.76 -6.23 1.31
C ASP A 218 7.67 -5.38 1.99
N ARG A 219 6.67 -4.97 1.23
CA ARG A 219 5.32 -5.16 1.77
C ARG A 219 4.91 -6.54 1.30
N VAL A 220 5.46 -7.57 1.96
CA VAL A 220 4.81 -8.86 2.13
C VAL A 220 3.34 -8.54 2.19
N LYS A 221 2.55 -9.10 1.29
CA LYS A 221 1.10 -8.99 1.32
C LYS A 221 0.66 -9.81 2.53
N LEU A 222 1.04 -9.37 3.72
CA LEU A 222 0.89 -10.06 4.99
C LEU A 222 -0.60 -10.38 5.13
N LEU A 223 -1.45 -9.39 4.85
CA LEU A 223 -2.90 -9.56 4.84
C LEU A 223 -3.46 -10.48 3.72
N GLN A 224 -2.66 -10.90 2.73
CA GLN A 224 -3.05 -11.87 1.70
C GLN A 224 -2.53 -13.28 1.98
N GLU A 225 -1.54 -13.43 2.85
CA GLU A 225 -1.12 -14.75 3.32
C GLU A 225 -2.28 -15.43 4.03
N THR A 226 -2.57 -16.68 3.65
CA THR A 226 -3.76 -17.41 4.13
C THR A 226 -3.79 -17.49 5.66
N ALA A 227 -2.65 -17.80 6.29
CA ALA A 227 -2.55 -17.88 7.75
C ALA A 227 -2.92 -16.55 8.44
N ILE A 228 -2.57 -15.41 7.84
CA ILE A 228 -2.90 -14.10 8.41
C ILE A 228 -4.35 -13.75 8.12
N ARG A 229 -4.91 -14.16 6.97
CA ARG A 229 -6.36 -14.03 6.72
C ARG A 229 -7.18 -14.80 7.75
N ASP A 230 -6.75 -16.00 8.14
CA ASP A 230 -7.41 -16.81 9.17
C ASP A 230 -7.39 -16.10 10.54
N VAL A 231 -6.24 -15.51 10.92
CA VAL A 231 -6.12 -14.70 12.13
C VAL A 231 -7.00 -13.44 12.05
N MET A 232 -7.06 -12.79 10.88
CA MET A 232 -7.91 -11.63 10.68
C MET A 232 -9.41 -11.99 10.75
N ALA A 233 -9.82 -13.18 10.29
CA ALA A 233 -11.18 -13.67 10.43
C ALA A 233 -11.55 -13.86 11.91
N LEU A 234 -10.64 -14.41 12.73
CA LEU A 234 -10.80 -14.46 14.18
C LEU A 234 -10.97 -13.07 14.80
N LEU A 235 -10.08 -12.12 14.46
CA LEU A 235 -10.15 -10.76 15.00
C LEU A 235 -11.45 -10.04 14.60
N ARG A 236 -11.92 -10.23 13.37
CA ARG A 236 -13.21 -9.69 12.91
C ARG A 236 -14.37 -10.33 13.66
N PHE A 237 -14.35 -11.64 13.84
CA PHE A 237 -15.39 -12.34 14.59
C PHE A 237 -15.48 -11.84 16.03
N VAL A 238 -14.36 -11.69 16.75
CA VAL A 238 -14.42 -11.23 18.16
C VAL A 238 -14.89 -9.79 18.31
N LEU A 239 -14.62 -8.93 17.30
CA LEU A 239 -15.10 -7.55 17.29
C LEU A 239 -16.57 -7.44 16.84
N GLN A 240 -17.01 -8.33 15.94
CA GLN A 240 -18.36 -8.33 15.38
C GLN A 240 -18.88 -9.76 15.19
N PRO A 241 -19.40 -10.40 16.25
CA PRO A 241 -19.85 -11.79 16.19
C PRO A 241 -21.06 -12.03 15.26
N ALA A 242 -21.76 -10.95 14.89
CA ALA A 242 -22.87 -10.99 13.94
C ALA A 242 -22.43 -10.95 12.46
N ASP A 243 -21.14 -10.84 12.17
CA ASP A 243 -20.63 -10.97 10.81
C ASP A 243 -20.51 -12.44 10.41
N ASP A 244 -21.56 -12.92 9.74
CA ASP A 244 -21.66 -14.31 9.28
C ASP A 244 -20.54 -14.72 8.32
N LEU A 245 -19.99 -13.78 7.52
CA LEU A 245 -18.90 -14.10 6.59
C LEU A 245 -17.61 -14.37 7.36
N SER A 246 -17.25 -13.49 8.29
CA SER A 246 -16.05 -13.69 9.13
C SER A 246 -16.14 -14.97 9.96
N LEU A 247 -17.32 -15.30 10.50
CA LEU A 247 -17.52 -16.56 11.21
C LEU A 247 -17.43 -17.78 10.28
N ALA A 248 -17.99 -17.70 9.06
CA ALA A 248 -17.88 -18.78 8.08
C ALA A 248 -16.43 -19.02 7.63
N GLU A 249 -15.66 -17.94 7.38
CA GLU A 249 -14.23 -18.02 7.08
C GLU A 249 -13.47 -18.70 8.23
N LEU A 250 -13.75 -18.30 9.48
CA LEU A 250 -13.12 -18.86 10.67
C LEU A 250 -13.46 -20.34 10.91
N LEU A 251 -14.72 -20.75 10.67
CA LEU A 251 -15.13 -22.16 10.79
C LEU A 251 -14.38 -23.06 9.81
N LYS A 252 -14.15 -22.60 8.57
CA LYS A 252 -13.36 -23.33 7.55
C LYS A 252 -11.85 -23.24 7.76
N SER A 253 -11.37 -22.30 8.57
CA SER A 253 -9.94 -22.10 8.82
C SER A 253 -9.32 -23.26 9.62
N PRO A 254 -7.98 -23.37 9.69
CA PRO A 254 -7.29 -24.39 10.50
C PRO A 254 -7.59 -24.33 12.01
N PHE A 255 -8.21 -23.27 12.52
CA PHE A 255 -8.63 -23.19 13.93
C PHE A 255 -9.74 -24.19 14.25
N LEU A 256 -10.69 -24.40 13.33
CA LEU A 256 -11.89 -25.23 13.57
C LEU A 256 -12.04 -26.34 12.50
N GLY A 257 -11.54 -26.14 11.29
CA GLY A 257 -11.35 -27.18 10.28
C GLY A 257 -12.64 -27.76 9.69
N TRP A 258 -13.72 -26.98 9.63
CA TRP A 258 -15.00 -27.47 9.13
C TRP A 258 -15.00 -27.68 7.61
N SER A 259 -15.70 -28.73 7.18
CA SER A 259 -16.00 -28.94 5.77
C SER A 259 -17.08 -27.98 5.27
N GLU A 260 -17.11 -27.79 3.95
CA GLU A 260 -18.13 -26.98 3.29
C GLU A 260 -19.54 -27.51 3.51
N ASP A 261 -19.72 -28.84 3.41
CA ASP A 261 -21.01 -29.48 3.64
C ASP A 261 -21.54 -29.24 5.05
N ARG A 262 -20.67 -29.34 6.07
CA ARG A 262 -21.08 -29.11 7.47
C ARG A 262 -21.46 -27.66 7.70
N LEU A 263 -20.65 -26.73 7.21
CA LEU A 263 -20.99 -25.31 7.26
C LEU A 263 -22.33 -25.06 6.56
N MET A 264 -22.57 -25.70 5.42
CA MET A 264 -23.81 -25.52 4.68
C MET A 264 -25.02 -26.09 5.44
N CYS A 265 -24.89 -27.25 6.09
CA CYS A 265 -25.96 -27.79 6.95
C CYS A 265 -26.35 -26.84 8.09
N LEU A 266 -25.37 -26.14 8.69
CA LEU A 266 -25.64 -25.16 9.75
C LEU A 266 -26.19 -23.84 9.17
N ALA A 267 -25.67 -23.43 8.02
CA ALA A 267 -25.96 -22.13 7.43
C ALA A 267 -27.28 -22.10 6.65
N HIS A 268 -27.72 -23.22 6.07
CA HIS A 268 -28.87 -23.27 5.19
C HIS A 268 -30.19 -23.08 5.95
N ALA A 269 -31.10 -22.26 5.40
CA ALA A 269 -32.43 -21.98 5.94
C ALA A 269 -32.47 -21.55 7.43
N ARG A 270 -31.38 -20.99 7.96
CA ARG A 270 -31.29 -20.51 9.34
C ARG A 270 -32.16 -19.25 9.56
N PRO A 271 -32.84 -19.12 10.70
CA PRO A 271 -33.70 -17.96 11.00
C PRO A 271 -32.94 -16.74 11.56
N GLY A 272 -31.65 -16.86 11.86
CA GLY A 272 -30.83 -15.81 12.49
C GLY A 272 -29.38 -15.82 12.04
N SER A 273 -28.50 -15.16 12.80
CA SER A 273 -27.07 -15.14 12.50
C SER A 273 -26.46 -16.55 12.60
N LEU A 274 -25.35 -16.75 11.90
CA LEU A 274 -24.58 -17.98 11.94
C LEU A 274 -24.07 -18.26 13.36
N TRP A 275 -23.75 -17.22 14.13
CA TRP A 275 -23.34 -17.36 15.52
C TRP A 275 -24.46 -17.91 16.41
N THR A 276 -25.67 -17.38 16.30
CA THR A 276 -26.82 -17.91 17.06
C THR A 276 -27.13 -19.35 16.66
N ALA A 277 -27.09 -19.66 15.35
CA ALA A 277 -27.28 -21.03 14.88
C ALA A 277 -26.22 -21.99 15.44
N LEU A 278 -24.95 -21.54 15.51
CA LEU A 278 -23.86 -22.32 16.10
C LEU A 278 -24.09 -22.59 17.59
N GLN A 279 -24.56 -21.58 18.35
CA GLN A 279 -24.85 -21.70 19.78
C GLN A 279 -26.05 -22.60 20.10
N THR A 280 -27.07 -22.63 19.24
CA THR A 280 -28.29 -23.42 19.45
C THR A 280 -28.24 -24.81 18.81
N SER A 281 -27.18 -25.11 18.05
CA SER A 281 -26.99 -26.41 17.41
C SER A 281 -26.81 -27.53 18.45
N GLN A 282 -27.41 -28.68 18.17
CA GLN A 282 -27.21 -29.90 18.98
C GLN A 282 -26.04 -30.76 18.49
N ASP A 283 -25.40 -30.37 17.38
CA ASP A 283 -24.21 -31.07 16.86
C ASP A 283 -23.02 -30.88 17.81
N THR A 284 -22.33 -31.97 18.15
CA THR A 284 -21.25 -31.95 19.13
C THR A 284 -20.07 -31.07 18.69
N GLU A 285 -19.75 -31.07 17.39
CA GLU A 285 -18.69 -30.20 16.86
C GLU A 285 -19.12 -28.72 16.83
N ALA A 286 -20.38 -28.43 16.49
CA ALA A 286 -20.95 -27.09 16.63
C ALA A 286 -20.87 -26.56 18.07
N ALA A 287 -21.21 -27.39 19.05
CA ALA A 287 -21.10 -27.03 20.46
C ALA A 287 -19.65 -26.78 20.89
N GLN A 288 -18.69 -27.60 20.42
CA GLN A 288 -17.25 -27.40 20.68
C GLN A 288 -16.74 -26.10 20.05
N ALA A 289 -17.11 -25.82 18.80
CA ALA A 289 -16.76 -24.59 18.11
C ALA A 289 -17.36 -23.36 18.82
N ALA A 290 -18.63 -23.42 19.22
CA ALA A 290 -19.28 -22.35 19.99
C ALA A 290 -18.58 -22.11 21.34
N ALA A 291 -18.19 -23.17 22.05
CA ALA A 291 -17.48 -23.05 23.32
C ALA A 291 -16.11 -22.39 23.14
N TRP A 292 -15.33 -22.82 22.15
CA TRP A 292 -14.02 -22.24 21.85
C TRP A 292 -14.12 -20.76 21.45
N LEU A 293 -15.06 -20.43 20.56
CA LEU A 293 -15.32 -19.05 20.15
C LEU A 293 -15.84 -18.18 21.29
N GLY A 294 -16.63 -18.75 22.21
CA GLY A 294 -17.07 -18.08 23.43
C GLY A 294 -15.90 -17.72 24.35
N GLN A 295 -14.90 -18.60 24.48
CA GLN A 295 -13.67 -18.31 25.23
C GLN A 295 -12.84 -17.22 24.55
N ALA A 296 -12.73 -17.25 23.22
CA ALA A 296 -12.05 -16.20 22.46
C ALA A 296 -12.72 -14.83 22.63
N LEU A 297 -14.06 -14.77 22.60
CA LEU A 297 -14.82 -13.55 22.88
C LEU A 297 -14.54 -13.00 24.28
N ALA A 298 -14.61 -13.87 25.30
CA ALA A 298 -14.35 -13.47 26.68
C ALA A 298 -12.91 -12.97 26.89
N ALA A 299 -11.93 -13.57 26.20
CA ALA A 299 -10.53 -13.15 26.27
C ALA A 299 -10.31 -11.80 25.57
N ALA A 300 -10.97 -11.55 24.44
CA ALA A 300 -10.82 -10.32 23.66
C ALA A 300 -11.24 -9.06 24.43
N ASP A 301 -12.26 -9.16 25.29
CA ASP A 301 -12.73 -8.04 26.11
C ASP A 301 -11.73 -7.65 27.23
N MET A 302 -10.85 -8.58 27.62
CA MET A 302 -10.05 -8.49 28.83
C MET A 302 -8.53 -8.44 28.59
N THR A 303 -8.08 -8.50 27.34
CA THR A 303 -6.65 -8.59 27.00
C THR A 303 -6.22 -7.59 25.94
N ALA A 304 -4.95 -7.18 25.97
CA ALA A 304 -4.39 -6.37 24.89
C ALA A 304 -4.26 -7.21 23.60
N PRO A 305 -4.31 -6.61 22.39
CA PRO A 305 -4.28 -7.36 21.13
C PRO A 305 -3.08 -8.31 20.99
N TYR A 306 -1.92 -7.93 21.51
CA TYR A 306 -0.74 -8.79 21.51
C TYR A 306 -0.94 -10.03 22.39
N GLU A 307 -1.47 -9.85 23.60
CA GLU A 307 -1.71 -10.93 24.56
C GLU A 307 -2.79 -11.88 24.07
N PHE A 308 -3.87 -11.34 23.49
CA PHE A 308 -4.92 -12.11 22.84
C PHE A 308 -4.35 -13.03 21.75
N LEU A 309 -3.60 -12.45 20.80
CA LEU A 309 -3.02 -13.21 19.70
C LEU A 309 -1.95 -14.21 20.19
N ALA A 310 -1.13 -13.84 21.18
CA ALA A 310 -0.16 -14.75 21.78
C ALA A 310 -0.84 -15.93 22.49
N HIS A 311 -1.99 -15.70 23.13
CA HIS A 311 -2.77 -16.76 23.78
C HIS A 311 -3.39 -17.72 22.76
N VAL A 312 -3.97 -17.20 21.67
CA VAL A 312 -4.63 -18.02 20.65
C VAL A 312 -3.63 -18.75 19.74
N LEU A 313 -2.46 -18.15 19.47
CA LEU A 313 -1.45 -18.70 18.57
C LEU A 313 -0.29 -19.42 19.28
N GLY A 314 -0.15 -19.26 20.60
CA GLY A 314 0.96 -19.80 21.39
C GLY A 314 0.81 -21.28 21.72
N PRO A 315 1.89 -21.97 22.12
CA PRO A 315 1.81 -23.32 22.66
C PRO A 315 1.06 -23.30 24.00
N LEU A 316 0.01 -24.13 24.11
CA LEU A 316 -0.82 -24.28 25.30
C LEU A 316 0.04 -24.56 26.54
N GLN A 317 0.19 -23.56 27.42
CA GLN A 317 0.53 -23.80 28.83
C GLN A 317 -0.78 -23.94 29.60
N GLU A 318 -1.08 -25.15 30.06
CA GLU A 318 -2.19 -25.39 30.98
C GLU A 318 -1.81 -25.01 32.42
N PRO A 319 -2.61 -24.18 33.12
CA PRO A 319 -2.51 -24.04 34.56
C PRO A 319 -3.35 -25.16 35.21
N ASN A 320 -2.66 -26.17 35.75
CA ASN A 320 -3.16 -27.29 36.57
C ASN A 320 -3.54 -28.60 35.84
N GLY A 321 -2.53 -29.44 35.58
CA GLY A 321 -2.43 -30.76 36.20
C GLY A 321 -3.50 -31.85 35.94
N SER A 322 -4.31 -31.80 34.88
CA SER A 322 -5.05 -33.00 34.46
C SER A 322 -5.04 -33.17 32.94
N THR A 323 -4.39 -34.24 32.50
CA THR A 323 -4.38 -34.72 31.11
C THR A 323 -5.82 -34.93 30.61
N SER A 324 -6.29 -34.02 29.74
CA SER A 324 -7.36 -34.34 28.80
C SER A 324 -6.73 -34.72 27.47
N ASP A 325 -7.05 -35.94 27.05
CA ASP A 325 -6.49 -36.64 25.89
C ASP A 325 -6.97 -36.00 24.57
N TRP A 326 -6.31 -34.90 24.17
CA TRP A 326 -6.44 -34.31 22.83
C TRP A 326 -5.32 -34.75 21.87
N GLY A 327 -4.41 -35.63 22.34
CA GLY A 327 -3.27 -36.13 21.58
C GLY A 327 -3.59 -37.31 20.65
N SER A 328 -4.69 -38.03 20.85
CA SER A 328 -4.92 -39.32 20.19
C SER A 328 -5.55 -39.26 18.78
N ARG A 329 -5.95 -38.09 18.26
CA ARG A 329 -6.57 -37.97 16.92
C ARG A 329 -5.74 -37.28 15.84
N ARG A 330 -4.45 -37.02 16.06
CA ARG A 330 -3.55 -36.51 15.00
C ARG A 330 -2.82 -37.65 14.28
N SER A 331 -3.53 -38.35 13.42
CA SER A 331 -2.92 -39.12 12.32
C SER A 331 -3.16 -38.41 10.98
N ARG A 332 -2.83 -37.12 10.90
CA ARG A 332 -2.50 -36.43 9.64
C ARG A 332 -1.40 -35.40 9.94
N PRO A 333 -0.16 -35.63 9.48
CA PRO A 333 0.94 -34.73 9.76
C PRO A 333 0.69 -33.37 9.11
N TRP A 334 1.11 -32.32 9.81
CA TRP A 334 1.29 -30.98 9.27
C TRP A 334 2.29 -31.07 8.11
N LEU A 335 1.80 -31.30 6.89
CA LEU A 335 2.56 -31.14 5.67
C LEU A 335 2.68 -29.65 5.35
N TYR A 336 3.49 -28.96 6.16
CA TYR A 336 4.19 -27.74 5.77
C TYR A 336 5.57 -27.76 6.42
N CYS A 337 6.38 -28.71 5.98
CA CYS A 337 7.83 -28.73 6.05
C CYS A 337 8.22 -29.16 4.61
N SER A 338 8.94 -28.41 3.79
CA SER A 338 10.25 -27.84 4.05
C SER A 338 10.74 -27.07 2.81
N ILE A 339 10.70 -25.73 2.78
CA ILE A 339 11.53 -24.91 1.88
C ILE A 339 11.92 -23.63 2.63
N TRP A 340 12.80 -23.79 3.62
CA TRP A 340 13.69 -22.73 4.11
C TRP A 340 14.93 -23.43 4.67
N ARG A 341 15.85 -23.76 3.77
CA ARG A 341 17.30 -23.82 3.99
C ARG A 341 17.99 -23.36 2.72
#